data_AF-A0A9P6XLZ7-F1
#
_entry.id   AF-A0A9P6XLZ7-F1
#
_cell.length_a   1.000
_cell.length_b   1.000
_cell.length_c   1.000
_cell.angle_alpha   90.00
_cell.angle_beta   90.00
_cell.angle_gamma   90.00
#
_symmetry.space_group_name_H-M   'P 1'
#
loop_
_entity.id
_entity.type
_entity.pdbx_description
1 polymer ?
#
loop_
_entity_poly.entity_id
_entity_poly.type
_entity_poly.pdbx_seq_one_letter_code
_entity_poly.pdbx_strand_id
1 'polypeptide(L)'
;MAPNAGKRLWAMAENVRDILAIEWLGACQGLDFREGLKTSPQLEQARRALREQVPHYEADRCFAPDIAAASGLIAAQVLNGLMPAGLLPSL
;
A
#
# COMPACT_ATOMS: atom_id res chain seq x y z
N MET A 1 -15.16 25.53 14.95
CA MET A 1 -13.89 24.75 14.96
C MET A 1 -14.04 23.31 14.47
N ALA A 2 -15.15 22.61 14.77
CA ALA A 2 -15.36 21.21 14.35
C ALA A 2 -15.26 20.94 12.82
N PRO A 3 -15.81 21.77 11.91
CA PRO A 3 -15.72 21.49 10.46
C PRO A 3 -14.28 21.48 9.95
N ASN A 4 -13.47 22.45 10.36
CA ASN A 4 -12.06 22.53 9.97
C ASN A 4 -11.23 21.40 10.59
N ALA A 5 -11.57 20.99 11.81
CA ALA A 5 -10.91 19.86 12.48
C ALA A 5 -11.15 18.54 11.74
N GLY A 6 -12.36 18.30 11.21
CA GLY A 6 -12.66 17.14 10.38
C GLY A 6 -12.06 17.22 8.97
N LYS A 7 -12.28 18.35 8.27
CA LYS A 7 -11.83 18.55 6.88
C LYS A 7 -10.33 18.29 6.69
N ARG A 8 -9.48 18.74 7.62
CA ARG A 8 -8.02 18.56 7.51
C ARG A 8 -7.59 17.09 7.52
N LEU A 9 -8.38 16.20 8.12
CA LEU A 9 -8.04 14.78 8.22
C LEU A 9 -8.03 14.11 6.84
N TRP A 10 -8.80 14.60 5.87
CA TRP A 10 -8.80 14.05 4.51
C TRP A 10 -7.44 14.22 3.84
N ALA A 11 -6.91 15.45 3.81
CA ALA A 11 -5.58 15.72 3.26
C ALA A 11 -4.47 15.02 4.06
N MET A 12 -4.61 14.92 5.39
CA MET A 12 -3.65 14.17 6.21
C MET A 12 -3.67 12.67 5.88
N ALA A 13 -4.84 12.08 5.67
CA ALA A 13 -4.97 10.68 5.29
C ALA A 13 -4.44 10.41 3.87
N GLU A 14 -4.61 11.35 2.93
CA GLU A 14 -4.00 11.28 1.60
C GLU A 14 -2.46 11.26 1.70
N ASN A 15 -1.87 12.17 2.46
CA ASN A 15 -0.42 12.19 2.68
C ASN A 15 0.10 10.89 3.29
N VAL A 16 -0.58 10.36 4.30
CA VAL A 16 -0.21 9.09 4.94
C VAL A 16 -0.36 7.92 3.97
N ARG A 17 -1.40 7.93 3.12
CA ARG A 17 -1.60 6.90 2.10
C ARG A 17 -0.42 6.84 1.13
N ASP A 18 0.07 7.98 0.67
CA ASP A 18 1.21 8.03 -0.26
C ASP A 18 2.50 7.56 0.41
N ILE A 19 2.71 7.89 1.69
CA ILE A 19 3.83 7.36 2.48
C ILE A 19 3.76 5.82 2.55
N LEU A 20 2.59 5.26 2.89
CA LEU A 20 2.38 3.82 2.97
C LEU A 20 2.52 3.13 1.59
N ALA A 21 2.11 3.80 0.51
CA ALA A 21 2.29 3.30 -0.84
C ALA A 21 3.78 3.13 -1.18
N ILE A 22 4.62 4.12 -0.83
CA ILE A 22 6.08 4.06 -1.02
C ILE A 22 6.70 2.95 -0.16
N GLU A 23 6.27 2.83 1.09
CA GLU A 23 6.72 1.74 1.97
C GLU A 23 6.40 0.37 1.37
N TRP A 24 5.17 0.17 0.88
CA TRP A 24 4.74 -1.08 0.30
C TRP A 24 5.50 -1.44 -0.98
N LEU A 25 5.76 -0.45 -1.85
CA LEU A 25 6.61 -0.60 -3.03
C LEU A 25 8.03 -1.06 -2.65
N GLY A 26 8.64 -0.37 -1.69
CA GLY A 26 9.99 -0.68 -1.21
C GLY A 26 10.08 -2.06 -0.56
N ALA A 27 9.11 -2.41 0.29
CA ALA A 27 9.06 -3.70 0.96
C ALA A 27 8.91 -4.87 -0.04
N CYS A 28 8.01 -4.74 -1.02
CA CYS A 28 7.83 -5.76 -2.05
C CYS A 28 9.08 -5.90 -2.92
N GLN A 29 9.72 -4.79 -3.28
CA GLN A 29 10.98 -4.81 -4.03
C GLN A 29 12.10 -5.50 -3.23
N GLY A 30 12.21 -5.19 -1.94
CA GLY A 30 13.19 -5.83 -1.05
C GLY A 30 12.96 -7.34 -0.85
N LEU A 31 11.70 -7.79 -0.89
CA LEU A 31 11.36 -9.21 -0.90
C LEU A 31 11.69 -9.87 -2.24
N ASP A 32 11.49 -9.17 -3.37
CA ASP A 32 11.87 -9.68 -4.69
C ASP A 32 13.38 -9.92 -4.81
N PHE A 33 14.20 -9.06 -4.21
CA PHE A 33 15.66 -9.25 -4.17
C PHE A 33 16.10 -10.47 -3.33
N ARG A 34 15.20 -11.06 -2.54
CA ARG A 34 15.46 -12.27 -1.74
C ARG A 34 14.94 -13.50 -2.47
N GLU A 35 15.45 -13.73 -3.68
CA GLU A 35 14.98 -14.79 -4.57
C GLU A 35 14.84 -16.15 -3.86
N GLY A 36 13.70 -16.81 -4.07
CA GLY A 36 13.38 -18.11 -3.49
C GLY A 36 12.80 -18.09 -2.07
N LEU A 37 12.86 -16.95 -1.37
CA LEU A 37 12.24 -16.81 -0.06
C LEU A 37 10.79 -16.31 -0.16
N LYS A 38 9.95 -16.79 0.76
CA LYS A 38 8.56 -16.36 0.91
C LYS A 38 8.34 -15.81 2.30
N THR A 39 7.48 -14.80 2.39
CA THR A 39 6.96 -14.28 3.65
C THR A 39 5.70 -15.03 4.08
N SER A 40 4.99 -14.54 5.09
CA SER A 40 3.76 -15.17 5.59
C SER A 40 2.62 -15.12 4.54
N PRO A 41 1.63 -16.03 4.61
CA PRO A 41 0.58 -16.11 3.58
C PRO A 41 -0.19 -14.81 3.32
N GLN A 42 -0.49 -14.02 4.36
CA GLN A 42 -1.18 -12.73 4.21
C GLN A 42 -0.29 -11.68 3.54
N LEU A 43 1.02 -11.66 3.87
CA LEU A 43 1.95 -10.72 3.26
C LEU A 43 2.28 -11.08 1.80
N GLU A 44 2.25 -12.36 1.44
CA GLU A 44 2.33 -12.78 0.03
C GLU A 44 1.10 -12.36 -0.77
N GLN A 45 -0.10 -12.38 -0.17
CA GLN A 45 -1.31 -11.84 -0.80
C GLN A 45 -1.17 -10.33 -1.06
N ALA A 46 -0.66 -9.58 -0.09
CA ALA A 46 -0.36 -8.15 -0.29
C ALA A 46 0.68 -7.95 -1.41
N ARG A 47 1.80 -8.66 -1.38
CA ARG A 47 2.83 -8.56 -2.43
C ARG A 47 2.26 -8.87 -3.82
N ARG A 48 1.44 -9.90 -3.94
CA ARG A 48 0.76 -10.26 -5.19
C ARG A 48 -0.17 -9.15 -5.67
N ALA A 49 -1.03 -8.62 -4.80
CA ALA A 49 -1.96 -7.55 -5.15
C ALA A 49 -1.23 -6.31 -5.70
N LEU A 50 -0.06 -5.97 -5.16
CA LEU A 50 0.77 -4.90 -5.70
C LEU A 50 1.33 -5.27 -7.08
N ARG A 51 1.91 -6.47 -7.22
CA ARG A 51 2.60 -6.91 -8.44
C ARG A 51 1.68 -7.12 -9.63
N GLU A 52 0.39 -7.36 -9.39
CA GLU A 52 -0.64 -7.37 -10.43
C GLU A 52 -0.82 -5.99 -11.09
N GLN A 53 -0.47 -4.90 -10.39
CA GLN A 53 -0.62 -3.53 -10.89
C GLN A 53 0.72 -2.80 -11.15
N VAL A 54 1.75 -3.12 -10.37
CA VAL A 54 3.07 -2.47 -10.43
C VAL A 54 4.16 -3.54 -10.60
N PRO A 55 4.81 -3.62 -11.77
CA PRO A 55 5.83 -4.62 -12.03
C PRO A 55 7.09 -4.40 -11.19
N HIS A 56 7.92 -5.44 -11.09
CA HIS A 56 9.23 -5.37 -10.45
C HIS A 56 10.06 -4.19 -11.00
N TYR A 57 10.83 -3.55 -10.13
CA TYR A 57 11.67 -2.42 -10.50
C TYR A 57 13.04 -2.91 -10.99
N GLU A 58 13.11 -3.31 -12.27
CA GLU A 58 14.33 -3.87 -12.89
C GLU A 58 15.37 -2.80 -13.24
N ALA A 59 14.90 -1.68 -13.80
CA ALA A 59 15.72 -0.57 -14.26
C ALA A 59 14.99 0.74 -13.98
N ASP A 60 15.75 1.84 -14.00
CA ASP A 60 15.19 3.14 -13.74
C ASP A 60 14.09 3.52 -14.73
N ARG A 61 12.97 3.96 -14.18
CA ARG A 61 11.81 4.45 -14.90
C ARG A 61 11.18 5.60 -14.15
N CYS A 62 10.19 6.25 -14.77
CA CYS A 62 9.38 7.22 -14.05
C CYS A 62 8.68 6.52 -12.86
N PHE A 63 8.98 6.96 -11.65
CA PHE A 63 8.50 6.32 -10.42
C PHE A 63 7.12 6.81 -9.97
N ALA A 64 6.72 8.02 -10.39
CA ALA A 64 5.45 8.61 -10.00
C ALA A 64 4.20 7.76 -10.36
N PRO A 65 4.12 7.12 -11.55
CA PRO A 65 3.02 6.20 -11.87
C PRO A 65 2.91 5.02 -10.91
N ASP A 66 4.03 4.47 -10.44
CA ASP A 66 4.04 3.34 -9.52
C ASP A 66 3.51 3.75 -8.14
N ILE A 67 3.93 4.92 -7.63
CA ILE A 67 3.40 5.48 -6.38
C ILE A 67 1.90 5.73 -6.51
N ALA A 68 1.45 6.35 -7.61
CA ALA A 68 0.03 6.64 -7.82
C ALA A 68 -0.82 5.36 -7.90
N ALA A 69 -0.31 4.32 -8.57
CA ALA A 69 -0.98 3.03 -8.65
C ALA A 69 -1.07 2.34 -7.28
N ALA A 70 0.03 2.30 -6.52
CA ALA A 70 0.05 1.72 -5.17
C ALA A 70 -0.87 2.49 -4.19
N SER A 71 -0.86 3.83 -4.25
CA SER A 71 -1.76 4.68 -3.46
C SER A 71 -3.22 4.43 -3.84
N GLY A 72 -3.52 4.26 -5.14
CA GLY A 72 -4.83 3.88 -5.64
C GLY A 72 -5.34 2.55 -5.10
N LEU A 73 -4.47 1.53 -5.01
CA LEU A 73 -4.80 0.24 -4.40
C LEU A 73 -5.15 0.38 -2.91
N ILE A 74 -4.40 1.17 -2.15
CA ILE A 74 -4.70 1.42 -0.73
C ILE A 74 -6.02 2.18 -0.60
N ALA A 75 -6.29 3.16 -1.48
CA ALA A 75 -7.57 3.87 -1.49
C ALA A 75 -8.76 2.95 -1.79
N ALA A 76 -8.55 1.93 -2.65
CA ALA A 76 -9.51 0.88 -2.96
C ALA A 76 -9.62 -0.19 -1.85
N GLN A 77 -8.92 -0.02 -0.73
CA GLN A 77 -9.03 -0.88 0.47
C GLN A 77 -8.66 -2.34 0.24
N VAL A 78 -7.83 -2.64 -0.77
CA VAL A 78 -7.51 -4.04 -1.14
C VAL A 78 -6.82 -4.83 -0.03
N LEU A 79 -6.20 -4.15 0.94
CA LEU A 79 -5.50 -4.76 2.07
C LEU A 79 -6.39 -4.97 3.31
N ASN A 80 -7.60 -4.39 3.37
CA ASN A 80 -8.44 -4.47 4.56
C ASN A 80 -8.83 -5.92 4.91
N GLY A 81 -9.05 -6.77 3.90
CA GLY A 81 -9.37 -8.19 4.10
C GLY A 81 -8.25 -9.02 4.73
N LEU A 82 -7.03 -8.46 4.84
CA LEU A 82 -5.91 -9.11 5.52
C LEU A 82 -5.89 -8.83 7.03
N MET A 83 -6.69 -7.88 7.51
CA MET A 83 -6.78 -7.53 8.92
C MET A 83 -7.75 -8.44 9.68
N PRO A 84 -7.51 -8.72 10.98
CA PRO A 84 -8.46 -9.46 11.81
C PRO A 84 -9.82 -8.76 11.88
N ALA A 85 -10.90 -9.55 11.84
CA ALA A 85 -12.27 -9.04 11.96
C ALA A 85 -12.51 -8.42 13.35
N GLY A 86 -13.26 -7.30 13.39
CA GLY A 86 -13.64 -6.63 14.64
C GLY A 86 -12.50 -5.87 15.33
N LEU A 87 -11.34 -5.74 14.69
CA LEU A 87 -10.22 -4.96 15.22
C LEU A 87 -10.46 -3.45 15.10
N LEU A 88 -11.04 -3.01 14.00
CA LEU A 88 -11.30 -1.59 13.74
C LEU A 88 -12.76 -1.28 14.06
N PRO A 89 -13.09 -0.08 14.60
CA PRO A 89 -14.44 0.22 15.09
C PRO A 89 -15.58 0.09 14.06
N SER A 90 -15.25 0.12 12.78
CA SER A 90 -16.21 0.12 11.67
C SER A 90 -15.86 -0.86 10.54
N LEU A 91 -15.05 -1.90 10.83
CA LEU A 91 -14.69 -2.96 9.86
C LEU A 91 -14.82 -4.36 10.49
#